data_AF-A0A6A7YDX5-F1
#
_entry.id   AF-A0A6A7YDX5-F1
#
_cell.length_a   1.000
_cell.length_b   1.000
_cell.length_c   1.000
_cell.angle_alpha   90.00
_cell.angle_beta   90.00
_cell.angle_gamma   90.00
#
_symmetry.space_group_name_H-M   'P 1'
#
loop_
_entity.id
_entity.type
_entity.pdbx_description
1 polymer ?
#
loop_
_entity_poly.entity_id
_entity_poly.type
_entity_poly.pdbx_seq_one_letter_code
_entity_poly.pdbx_strand_id
1 'polypeptide(L)'
;MTYKKPFAALTIGLLCSLSSLSFAADEPSVTLDRPGAGSVEMKIGDIVPAEYQRESLEIKDWKNRKLKAPEQHEQWVEIKGKYMLISVPTGTIKEMVDK
;
A
#
# COMPACT_ATOMS: atom_id res chain seq x y z
N MET A 1 -35.48 -55.22 7.15
CA MET A 1 -34.96 -55.56 8.49
C MET A 1 -33.49 -55.94 8.32
N THR A 2 -32.48 -55.13 8.64
CA THR A 2 -31.93 -54.76 9.97
C THR A 2 -30.42 -55.06 9.84
N TYR A 3 -29.39 -54.27 10.17
CA TYR A 3 -29.21 -52.94 10.76
C TYR A 3 -27.80 -52.45 10.39
N LYS A 4 -27.53 -51.20 10.78
CA LYS A 4 -26.45 -50.30 10.37
C LYS A 4 -25.14 -50.50 11.15
N LYS A 5 -24.04 -49.99 10.57
CA LYS A 5 -22.65 -49.88 11.07
C LYS A 5 -22.52 -49.34 12.51
N PRO A 6 -21.44 -49.71 13.23
CA PRO A 6 -20.76 -48.76 14.11
C PRO A 6 -19.32 -48.44 13.68
N PHE A 7 -19.01 -47.15 13.82
CA PHE A 7 -17.75 -46.46 13.64
C PHE A 7 -16.64 -47.02 14.54
N ALA A 8 -15.40 -47.07 14.01
CA ALA A 8 -14.19 -47.07 14.82
C ALA A 8 -13.26 -45.98 14.27
N ALA A 9 -13.19 -44.89 15.03
CA ALA A 9 -12.30 -43.76 14.84
C ALA A 9 -10.85 -44.16 15.12
N LEU A 10 -9.92 -43.75 14.26
CA LEU A 10 -8.52 -43.60 14.62
C LEU A 10 -8.07 -42.21 14.19
N THR A 11 -8.08 -41.32 15.18
CA THR A 11 -7.49 -39.98 15.14
C THR A 11 -5.97 -40.09 15.04
N ILE A 12 -5.39 -39.58 13.95
CA ILE A 12 -4.01 -39.10 13.94
C ILE A 12 -4.07 -37.68 13.40
N GLY A 13 -4.08 -36.73 14.33
CA GLY A 13 -3.88 -35.33 14.04
C GLY A 13 -2.45 -35.15 13.55
N LEU A 14 -2.30 -34.79 12.28
CA LEU A 14 -1.06 -34.28 11.75
C LEU A 14 -1.19 -32.77 11.62
N LEU A 15 -0.57 -32.10 12.60
CA LEU A 15 -0.21 -30.69 12.60
C LEU A 15 0.24 -30.23 11.23
N CYS A 16 -0.49 -29.27 10.67
CA CYS A 16 0.06 -28.18 9.90
C CYS A 16 -0.97 -27.05 9.99
N SER A 17 -0.96 -26.41 11.16
CA SER A 17 -1.23 -24.97 11.25
C SER A 17 -0.36 -24.29 10.20
N LEU A 18 -0.87 -24.13 8.98
CA LEU A 18 -0.49 -23.02 8.13
C LEU A 18 -0.95 -21.79 8.92
N SER A 19 -0.08 -21.41 9.85
CA SER A 19 -0.05 -20.12 10.47
C SER A 19 -0.37 -19.16 9.36
N SER A 20 -1.50 -18.49 9.49
CA SER A 20 -1.81 -17.33 8.69
C SER A 20 -0.55 -16.50 8.70
N LEU A 21 0.18 -16.47 7.59
CA LEU A 21 1.07 -15.38 7.30
C LEU A 21 0.12 -14.20 7.16
N SER A 22 -0.28 -13.64 8.31
CA SER A 22 -0.68 -12.25 8.37
C SER A 22 0.56 -11.53 7.90
N PHE A 23 0.62 -11.30 6.59
CA PHE A 23 1.38 -10.21 6.05
C PHE A 23 0.68 -8.98 6.64
N ALA A 24 1.03 -8.65 7.88
CA ALA A 24 1.09 -7.27 8.30
C ALA A 24 2.17 -6.68 7.38
N ALA A 25 1.77 -6.44 6.13
CA ALA A 25 2.49 -5.57 5.24
C ALA A 25 2.66 -4.32 6.05
N ASP A 26 3.91 -3.93 6.29
CA ASP A 26 4.19 -2.55 6.61
C ASP A 26 3.71 -1.76 5.38
N GLU A 27 2.43 -1.35 5.42
CA GLU A 27 1.80 -0.66 4.30
C GLU A 27 2.56 0.65 4.14
N PRO A 28 3.15 0.93 2.98
CA PRO A 28 3.98 2.11 2.84
C PRO A 28 3.12 3.33 3.16
N SER A 29 3.49 4.04 4.22
CA SER A 29 2.74 5.19 4.72
C SER A 29 3.67 6.36 5.02
N VAL A 30 3.15 7.60 4.93
CA VAL A 30 3.92 8.83 5.18
C VAL A 30 3.10 9.83 5.95
N THR A 31 3.64 10.31 7.05
CA THR A 31 2.98 11.36 7.84
C THR A 31 3.20 12.74 7.24
N LEU A 32 2.16 13.54 6.98
CA LEU A 32 2.24 14.94 6.53
C LEU A 32 1.70 15.91 7.56
N ASP A 33 2.44 16.97 7.84
CA ASP A 33 1.97 18.02 8.74
C ASP A 33 0.96 18.91 8.03
N ARG A 34 -0.32 18.80 8.43
CA ARG A 34 -1.38 19.67 7.94
C ARG A 34 -1.58 20.81 8.94
N PRO A 35 -1.46 22.08 8.53
CA PRO A 35 -1.68 23.21 9.43
C PRO A 35 -3.12 23.13 10.00
N GLY A 36 -3.22 23.09 11.33
CA GLY A 36 -4.48 23.00 12.08
C GLY A 36 -5.05 21.59 12.31
N ALA A 37 -4.48 20.54 11.70
CA ALA A 37 -4.98 19.16 11.84
C ALA A 37 -3.92 18.16 12.33
N GLY A 38 -2.68 18.60 12.54
CA GLY A 38 -1.57 17.74 12.97
C GLY A 38 -0.98 16.91 11.83
N SER A 39 -0.17 15.91 12.20
CA SER A 39 0.53 15.06 11.26
C SER A 39 -0.37 13.89 10.81
N VAL A 40 -0.80 13.88 9.55
CA VAL A 40 -1.68 12.87 8.95
C VAL A 40 -0.85 11.82 8.22
N GLU A 41 -0.94 10.57 8.65
CA GLU A 41 -0.38 9.44 7.93
C GLU A 41 -1.16 9.19 6.63
N MET A 42 -0.49 9.30 5.49
CA MET A 42 -1.02 9.05 4.16
C MET A 42 -0.66 7.65 3.70
N LYS A 43 -1.63 7.02 3.06
CA LYS A 43 -1.52 5.68 2.48
C LYS A 43 -1.92 5.70 1.01
N ILE A 44 -1.68 4.58 0.33
CA ILE A 44 -2.19 4.37 -1.03
C ILE A 44 -3.72 4.52 -1.01
N GLY A 45 -4.25 5.32 -1.94
CA GLY A 45 -5.66 5.68 -2.02
C GLY A 45 -6.02 7.04 -1.39
N ASP A 46 -5.17 7.60 -0.53
CA ASP A 46 -5.40 8.93 0.05
C ASP A 46 -5.15 10.06 -0.95
N ILE A 47 -5.65 11.25 -0.63
CA ILE A 47 -5.50 12.45 -1.43
C ILE A 47 -4.40 13.33 -0.85
N VAL A 48 -3.36 13.59 -1.64
CA VAL A 48 -2.30 14.54 -1.27
C VAL A 48 -2.78 15.98 -1.32
N PRO A 49 -2.17 16.90 -0.54
CA PRO A 49 -2.41 18.32 -0.68
C PRO A 49 -2.20 18.80 -2.12
N ALA A 50 -3.06 19.71 -2.58
CA ALA A 50 -3.05 20.21 -3.96
C ALA A 50 -1.71 20.85 -4.37
N GLU A 51 -0.87 21.25 -3.42
CA GLU A 51 0.49 21.73 -3.69
C GLU A 51 1.33 20.69 -4.43
N TYR A 52 1.23 19.40 -4.06
CA TYR A 52 1.96 18.31 -4.70
C TYR A 52 1.46 17.98 -6.11
N GLN A 53 0.29 18.46 -6.52
CA GLN A 53 -0.19 18.28 -7.90
C GLN A 53 0.49 19.23 -8.88
N ARG A 54 1.30 20.19 -8.40
CA ARG A 54 2.02 21.15 -9.25
C ARG A 54 3.18 20.49 -9.96
N GLU A 55 3.32 20.75 -11.25
CA GLU A 55 4.44 20.28 -12.08
C GLU A 55 5.83 20.70 -11.55
N SER A 56 5.91 21.74 -10.72
CA SER A 56 7.17 22.15 -10.08
C SER A 56 7.72 21.12 -9.09
N LEU A 57 6.87 20.24 -8.55
CA LEU A 57 7.25 19.18 -7.61
C LEU A 57 7.37 17.81 -8.30
N GLU A 58 7.13 17.77 -9.61
CA GLU A 58 7.24 16.55 -10.41
C GLU A 58 8.69 16.04 -10.44
N ILE A 59 8.86 14.77 -10.10
CA ILE A 59 10.11 14.05 -10.28
C ILE A 59 10.20 13.53 -11.72
N LYS A 60 10.82 14.33 -12.57
CA LYS A 60 11.10 13.97 -13.98
C LYS A 60 12.20 12.91 -14.10
N ASP A 61 13.12 12.85 -13.13
CA ASP A 61 14.22 11.88 -13.07
C ASP A 61 13.82 10.52 -12.48
N TRP A 62 12.57 10.09 -12.64
CA TRP A 62 12.07 8.80 -12.13
C TRP A 62 12.94 7.61 -12.57
N LYS A 63 13.47 7.67 -13.80
CA LYS A 63 14.33 6.63 -14.37
C LYS A 63 15.65 6.48 -13.62
N ASN A 64 16.26 7.59 -13.21
CA ASN A 64 17.50 7.58 -12.42
C ASN A 64 17.26 7.06 -10.99
N ARG A 65 16.03 7.23 -10.49
CA ARG A 65 15.60 6.78 -9.15
C ARG A 65 15.06 5.35 -9.14
N LYS A 66 15.13 4.63 -10.27
CA LYS A 66 14.59 3.26 -10.44
C LYS A 66 13.11 3.15 -10.11
N LEU A 67 12.36 4.25 -10.27
CA LEU A 67 10.91 4.27 -10.13
C LEU A 67 10.27 3.80 -11.43
N LYS A 68 9.04 3.29 -11.35
CA LYS A 68 8.27 2.98 -12.56
C LYS A 68 7.93 4.25 -13.35
N ALA A 69 7.72 4.10 -14.65
CA ALA A 69 7.26 5.21 -15.47
C ALA A 69 5.84 5.65 -15.02
N PRO A 70 5.60 6.95 -14.81
CA PRO A 70 4.26 7.47 -14.56
C PRO A 70 3.38 7.29 -15.81
N GLU A 71 2.08 6.98 -15.63
CA GLU A 71 1.12 6.94 -16.73
C GLU A 71 0.60 8.35 -17.10
N GLN A 72 -0.37 8.41 -18.02
CA GLN A 72 -0.98 9.67 -18.43
C GLN A 72 -1.68 10.35 -17.23
N HIS A 73 -1.32 11.61 -16.99
CA HIS A 73 -1.80 12.38 -15.83
C HIS A 73 -1.41 11.79 -14.47
N GLU A 74 -0.30 11.07 -14.41
CA GLU A 74 0.36 10.70 -13.17
C GLU A 74 1.71 11.41 -13.04
N GLN A 75 2.15 11.61 -11.81
CA GLN A 75 3.48 12.14 -11.54
C GLN A 75 4.05 11.56 -10.25
N TRP A 76 5.37 11.44 -10.22
CA TRP A 76 6.10 11.13 -8.99
C TRP A 76 6.37 12.41 -8.21
N VAL A 77 6.14 12.37 -6.90
CA VAL A 77 6.45 13.47 -5.98
C VAL A 77 7.21 12.93 -4.78
N GLU A 78 8.10 13.75 -4.22
CA GLU A 78 8.80 13.42 -2.97
C GLU A 78 8.05 14.03 -1.79
N ILE A 79 7.60 13.18 -0.87
CA ILE A 79 6.91 13.62 0.34
C ILE A 79 7.56 12.95 1.55
N LYS A 80 8.14 13.78 2.43
CA LYS A 80 8.87 13.37 3.65
C LYS A 80 9.79 12.15 3.45
N GLY A 81 10.58 12.15 2.37
CA GLY A 81 11.57 11.11 2.12
C GLY A 81 11.00 9.81 1.52
N LYS A 82 9.76 9.79 1.06
CA LYS A 82 9.24 8.73 0.18
C LYS A 82 8.82 9.31 -1.16
N TYR A 83 8.91 8.49 -2.19
CA TYR A 83 8.35 8.78 -3.50
C TYR A 83 6.91 8.29 -3.53
N MET A 84 6.00 9.15 -3.98
CA MET A 84 4.60 8.81 -4.18
C MET A 84 4.23 9.05 -5.63
N LEU A 85 3.62 8.07 -6.27
CA LEU A 85 2.98 8.27 -7.55
C LEU A 85 1.58 8.76 -7.28
N ILE A 86 1.25 9.95 -7.77
CA ILE A 86 -0.08 10.53 -7.63
C ILE A 86 -0.74 10.69 -8.99
N SER A 87 -2.06 10.59 -9.02
CA SER A 87 -2.85 11.07 -10.14
C SER A 87 -2.97 12.59 -10.04
N VAL A 88 -2.45 13.32 -11.02
CA VAL A 88 -2.52 14.79 -11.09
C VAL A 88 -3.95 15.35 -10.99
N PRO A 89 -4.97 14.81 -11.68
CA PRO A 89 -6.31 15.40 -11.65
C PRO A 89 -7.01 15.27 -10.29
N THR A 90 -6.71 14.24 -9.49
CA THR A 90 -7.41 14.01 -8.21
C THR A 90 -6.52 14.19 -6.99
N GLY A 91 -5.19 14.12 -7.16
CA GLY A 91 -4.22 14.03 -6.07
C GLY A 91 -4.19 12.67 -5.38
N THR A 92 -4.80 11.63 -5.95
CA THR A 92 -4.86 10.31 -5.30
C THR A 92 -3.52 9.60 -5.40
N ILE A 93 -3.03 9.06 -4.28
CA ILE A 93 -1.83 8.24 -4.22
C ILE A 93 -2.12 6.87 -4.83
N LYS A 94 -1.38 6.53 -5.88
CA LYS A 94 -1.45 5.26 -6.60
C LYS A 94 -0.40 4.27 -6.12
N GLU A 95 0.79 4.76 -5.78
CA GLU A 95 1.92 3.94 -5.33
C GLU A 95 2.82 4.73 -4.40
N MET A 96 3.50 4.03 -3.50
CA MET A 96 4.46 4.61 -2.55
C MET A 96 5.72 3.75 -2.52
N VAL A 97 6.88 4.40 -2.60
CA VAL A 97 8.20 3.77 -2.64
C VAL A 97 9.13 4.55 -1.71
N ASP A 98 9.85 3.86 -0.84
CA ASP A 98 10.88 4.47 0.00
C ASP A 98 12.08 4.96 -0.82
N LYS A 99 12.71 6.06 -0.37
CA LYS A 99 13.84 6.70 -1.05
C LYS A 99 15.18 6.01 -0.82
#